data_AF-F3C8S3-F1
#
_entry.id   AF-F3C8S3-F1
#
_cell.length_a   1.000
_cell.length_b   1.000
_cell.length_c   1.000
_cell.angle_alpha   90.00
_cell.angle_beta   90.00
_cell.angle_gamma   90.00
#
_symmetry.space_group_name_H-M   'P 1'
#
loop_
_entity.id
_entity.type
_entity.pdbx_description
1 polymer ?
#
loop_
_entity_poly.entity_id
_entity_poly.type
_entity_poly.pdbx_seq_one_letter_code
_entity_poly.pdbx_strand_id
1 'polypeptide(L)'
;MTAHRIGFLVWPGTKALTLALAEEALRVAQRVHPEVVYELSFLQAEAGEPTAVAGAWQLPGEPWTGRLDGFQKLFLLADEPPAAVAPALGSALKQLVRAGCSIGGLSAGVY
;
A
#
# COMPACT_ATOMS: atom_id res chain seq x y z
N MET A 1 7.83 10.91 -20.68
CA MET A 1 7.72 9.73 -19.79
C MET A 1 6.63 10.05 -18.79
N THR A 2 5.58 9.24 -18.73
CA THR A 2 4.47 9.46 -17.80
C THR A 2 4.72 8.55 -16.59
N ALA A 3 5.07 9.14 -15.45
CA ALA A 3 5.29 8.40 -14.22
C ALA A 3 3.94 8.10 -13.54
N HIS A 4 3.72 6.83 -13.20
CA HIS A 4 2.57 6.35 -12.46
C HIS A 4 2.97 6.08 -11.01
N ARG A 5 2.59 6.98 -10.11
CA ARG A 5 2.70 6.87 -8.67
C ARG A 5 1.65 5.91 -8.13
N ILE A 6 2.12 4.80 -7.60
CA ILE A 6 1.31 3.73 -7.02
C ILE A 6 1.70 3.57 -5.56
N GLY A 7 0.74 3.76 -4.66
CA GLY A 7 0.93 3.50 -3.24
C GLY A 7 0.49 2.09 -2.86
N PHE A 8 1.19 1.50 -1.91
CA PHE A 8 0.79 0.30 -1.17
C PHE A 8 0.59 0.68 0.28
N LEU A 9 -0.65 0.61 0.77
CA LEU A 9 -0.98 0.76 2.18
C LEU A 9 -1.16 -0.63 2.79
N VAL A 10 -0.27 -1.00 3.69
CA VAL A 10 -0.15 -2.36 4.19
C VAL A 10 -0.53 -2.42 5.67
N TRP A 11 -1.47 -3.29 6.02
CA TRP A 11 -1.84 -3.55 7.40
C TRP A 11 -0.83 -4.48 8.08
N PRO A 12 -0.62 -4.32 9.41
CA PRO A 12 0.13 -5.27 10.21
C PRO A 12 -0.38 -6.72 10.00
N GLY A 13 0.54 -7.68 10.04
CA GLY A 13 0.20 -9.09 9.85
C GLY A 13 0.04 -9.54 8.39
N THR A 14 0.06 -8.62 7.42
CA THR A 14 0.11 -8.99 5.99
C THR A 14 1.37 -9.83 5.70
N LYS A 15 1.21 -10.97 5.04
CA LYS A 15 2.36 -11.80 4.66
C LYS A 15 3.19 -11.09 3.61
N ALA A 16 4.52 -11.21 3.73
CA ALA A 16 5.46 -10.68 2.74
C ALA A 16 5.18 -11.18 1.32
N LEU A 17 4.64 -12.39 1.16
CA LEU A 17 4.25 -12.95 -0.13
C LEU A 17 3.15 -12.14 -0.83
N THR A 18 2.14 -11.67 -0.10
CA THR A 18 1.04 -10.86 -0.65
C THR A 18 1.59 -9.58 -1.28
N LEU A 19 2.49 -8.89 -0.58
CA LEU A 19 3.15 -7.69 -1.09
C LEU A 19 4.09 -7.99 -2.27
N ALA A 20 4.93 -9.03 -2.14
CA ALA A 20 5.90 -9.39 -3.16
C ALA A 20 5.24 -9.75 -4.50
N LEU A 21 4.09 -10.44 -4.48
CA LEU A 21 3.33 -10.75 -5.69
C LEU A 21 2.78 -9.50 -6.38
N ALA A 22 2.27 -8.55 -5.61
CA ALA A 22 1.75 -7.30 -6.17
C ALA A 22 2.87 -6.45 -6.77
N GLU A 23 4.02 -6.39 -6.10
CA GLU A 23 5.20 -5.69 -6.62
C GLU A 23 5.73 -6.35 -7.89
N GLU A 24 5.84 -7.69 -7.92
CA GLU A 24 6.34 -8.41 -9.09
C GLU A 24 5.46 -8.20 -10.31
N ALA A 25 4.13 -8.16 -10.15
CA ALA A 25 3.22 -7.85 -11.25
C ALA A 25 3.55 -6.50 -11.91
N LEU A 26 3.89 -5.47 -11.12
CA LEU A 26 4.28 -4.15 -11.62
C LEU A 26 5.67 -4.16 -12.27
N ARG A 27 6.63 -4.91 -11.71
CA ARG A 27 7.95 -5.09 -12.32
C ARG A 27 7.86 -5.78 -13.68
N VAL A 28 7.04 -6.83 -13.78
CA VAL A 28 6.76 -7.51 -15.06
C VAL A 28 6.09 -6.56 -16.04
N ALA A 29 5.09 -5.79 -15.61
CA ALA A 29 4.43 -4.80 -16.45
C ALA A 29 5.42 -3.75 -17.00
N GLN A 30 6.33 -3.26 -16.17
CA GLN A 30 7.38 -2.32 -16.60
C GLN A 30 8.33 -2.93 -17.63
N ARG A 31 8.69 -4.21 -17.47
CA ARG A 31 9.54 -4.92 -18.44
C ARG A 31 8.86 -5.07 -19.80
N VAL A 32 7.54 -5.24 -19.82
CA VAL A 32 6.75 -5.35 -21.08
C VAL A 32 6.48 -3.98 -21.71
N HIS A 33 6.43 -2.91 -20.90
CA HIS A 33 6.23 -1.53 -21.33
C HIS A 33 7.32 -0.59 -20.78
N PRO A 34 8.55 -0.62 -21.33
CA PRO A 34 9.70 0.12 -20.78
C PRO A 34 9.53 1.65 -20.76
N GLU A 35 8.66 2.18 -21.61
CA GLU A 35 8.30 3.60 -21.68
C GLU A 35 7.46 4.08 -20.48
N VAL A 36 6.86 3.14 -19.73
CA VAL A 36 6.05 3.39 -18.55
C VAL A 36 6.93 3.31 -17.31
N VAL A 37 6.85 4.33 -16.45
CA VAL A 37 7.56 4.34 -15.16
C VAL A 37 6.55 4.18 -14.04
N TYR A 38 6.75 3.16 -13.18
CA TYR A 38 5.98 3.01 -11.95
C TYR A 38 6.82 3.48 -10.77
N GLU A 39 6.35 4.51 -10.07
CA GLU A 39 6.93 5.00 -8.82
C GLU A 39 6.15 4.38 -7.66
N LEU A 40 6.77 3.42 -6.97
CA LEU A 40 6.11 2.70 -5.88
C LEU A 40 6.41 3.37 -4.53
N SER A 41 5.39 3.50 -3.68
CA SER A 41 5.55 3.94 -2.29
C SER A 41 4.87 2.95 -1.36
N PHE A 42 5.55 2.59 -0.28
CA PHE A 42 5.04 1.63 0.71
C PHE A 42 4.78 2.37 2.02
N LEU A 43 3.56 2.22 2.53
CA LEU A 43 3.08 2.86 3.75
C LEU A 43 2.47 1.80 4.66
N GLN A 44 2.72 1.89 5.95
CA GLN A 44 2.08 1.03 6.94
C GLN A 44 0.81 1.73 7.44
N ALA A 45 -0.34 1.06 7.34
CA ALA A 45 -1.66 1.61 7.70
C ALA A 45 -1.75 2.00 9.19
N GLU A 46 -1.06 1.20 10.01
CA GLU A 46 -0.97 1.33 11.45
C GLU A 46 0.50 1.15 11.83
N ALA A 47 0.93 1.77 12.93
CA ALA A 47 2.22 1.46 13.50
C ALA A 47 2.21 -0.01 13.90
N GLY A 48 3.04 -0.84 13.26
CA GLY A 48 3.21 -2.23 13.67
C GLY A 48 3.67 -2.28 15.13
N GLU A 49 3.18 -3.25 15.89
CA GLU A 49 3.82 -3.56 17.16
C GLU A 49 5.28 -3.93 16.85
N PRO A 50 6.27 -3.31 17.52
CA PRO A 50 7.66 -3.69 17.33
C PRO A 50 7.75 -5.18 17.67
N THR A 51 7.96 -6.01 16.65
CA THR A 51 8.07 -7.45 16.84
C THR A 51 9.26 -7.62 17.78
N ALA A 52 9.00 -8.07 19.01
CA ALA A 52 9.97 -8.06 20.12
C ALA A 52 11.20 -8.95 19.89
N VAL A 53 11.31 -9.56 18.71
CA VAL A 53 12.46 -10.33 18.27
C VAL A 53 13.34 -9.40 17.43
N ALA A 54 14.43 -8.93 18.04
CA ALA A 54 15.47 -8.20 17.33
C ALA A 54 15.91 -9.00 16.09
N GLY A 55 15.75 -8.42 14.90
CA GLY A 55 16.08 -9.05 13.62
C GLY A 55 14.93 -9.80 12.94
N ALA A 56 13.71 -9.79 13.48
CA ALA A 56 12.54 -10.26 12.74
C ALA A 56 12.29 -9.38 11.51
N TRP A 57 12.07 -10.02 10.37
CA TRP A 57 11.76 -9.35 9.11
C TRP A 57 10.50 -8.48 9.24
N GLN A 58 10.60 -7.22 8.82
CA GLN A 58 9.49 -6.28 8.77
C GLN A 58 9.07 -6.03 7.33
N LEU A 59 7.78 -5.72 7.13
CA LEU A 59 7.30 -5.26 5.83
C LEU A 59 7.93 -3.91 5.47
N PRO A 60 8.28 -3.67 4.19
CA PRO A 60 8.83 -2.40 3.76
C PRO A 60 7.79 -1.29 3.89
N GLY A 61 8.30 -0.06 4.02
CA GLY A 61 7.48 1.15 4.10
C GLY A 61 7.57 1.84 5.44
N GLU A 62 7.13 3.10 5.44
CA GLU A 62 7.10 3.95 6.61
C GLU A 62 5.68 3.99 7.21
N PRO A 63 5.54 4.20 8.54
CA PRO A 63 4.24 4.45 9.14
C PRO A 63 3.53 5.61 8.43
N TRP A 64 2.26 5.43 8.09
CA TRP A 64 1.46 6.52 7.54
C TRP A 64 1.25 7.60 8.62
N THR A 65 1.65 8.84 8.30
CA THR A 65 1.68 9.97 9.25
C THR A 65 0.54 10.97 9.05
N GLY A 66 -0.57 10.56 8.42
CA GLY A 66 -1.77 11.39 8.30
C GLY A 66 -2.04 11.96 6.90
N ARG A 67 -1.16 11.74 5.92
CA ARG A 67 -1.34 12.23 4.55
C ARG A 67 -1.18 11.12 3.52
N LEU A 68 -2.12 11.06 2.58
CA LEU A 68 -2.04 10.27 1.36
C LEU A 68 -2.24 11.24 0.18
N ASP A 69 -1.23 11.42 -0.66
CA ASP A 69 -1.30 12.36 -1.77
C ASP A 69 -0.45 11.94 -2.97
N GLY A 70 -0.79 12.50 -4.15
CA GLY A 70 0.00 12.32 -5.36
C GLY A 70 -0.09 10.93 -6.02
N PHE A 71 -0.84 9.99 -5.44
CA PHE A 71 -1.05 8.66 -6.01
C PHE A 71 -2.13 8.67 -7.09
N GLN A 72 -1.88 8.01 -8.23
CA GLN A 72 -2.95 7.70 -9.19
C GLN A 72 -3.64 6.37 -8.84
N LYS A 73 -2.91 5.46 -8.19
CA LYS A 73 -3.48 4.22 -7.65
C LYS A 73 -3.00 3.97 -6.23
N LEU A 74 -3.88 3.48 -5.37
CA LEU A 74 -3.53 3.00 -4.04
C LEU A 74 -4.05 1.58 -3.86
N PHE A 75 -3.17 0.66 -3.48
CA PHE A 75 -3.55 -0.71 -3.11
C PHE A 75 -3.57 -0.87 -1.59
N LEU A 76 -4.68 -1.38 -1.07
CA LEU A 76 -4.90 -1.72 0.34
C LEU A 76 -4.60 -3.21 0.54
N LEU A 77 -3.63 -3.53 1.36
CA LEU A 77 -3.20 -4.91 1.60
C LEU A 77 -3.44 -5.28 3.05
N ALA A 78 -4.26 -6.31 3.26
CA ALA A 78 -4.46 -6.94 4.56
C ALA A 78 -4.73 -8.43 4.33
N ASP A 79 -4.11 -9.31 5.09
CA ASP A 79 -4.40 -10.75 4.97
C ASP A 79 -5.62 -11.16 5.81
N GLU A 80 -5.98 -10.35 6.81
CA GLU A 80 -7.21 -10.47 7.59
C GLU A 80 -7.96 -9.13 7.56
N PRO A 81 -9.31 -9.10 7.68
CA PRO A 81 -10.06 -7.85 7.68
C PRO A 81 -9.58 -6.94 8.82
N PRO A 82 -9.24 -5.67 8.53
CA PRO A 82 -8.90 -4.72 9.58
C PRO A 82 -10.03 -4.61 10.61
N ALA A 83 -9.70 -4.76 11.89
CA ALA A 83 -10.71 -4.70 12.96
C ALA A 83 -11.42 -3.33 13.02
N ALA A 84 -10.67 -2.26 12.74
CA ALA A 84 -11.19 -0.92 12.58
C ALA A 84 -10.26 -0.10 11.67
N VAL A 85 -10.84 0.84 10.93
CA VAL A 85 -10.06 1.85 10.20
C VAL A 85 -10.05 3.12 11.03
N ALA A 86 -8.86 3.62 11.36
CA ALA A 86 -8.73 4.88 12.09
C ALA A 86 -9.50 6.01 11.35
N PRO A 87 -10.28 6.86 12.05
CA PRO A 87 -11.10 7.89 11.38
C PRO A 87 -10.29 8.82 10.47
N ALA A 88 -9.06 9.16 10.88
CA ALA A 88 -8.14 9.95 10.07
C ALA A 88 -7.78 9.24 8.76
N LEU A 89 -7.54 7.92 8.79
CA LEU A 89 -7.20 7.13 7.62
C LEU A 89 -8.40 7.05 6.67
N GLY A 90 -9.59 6.76 7.23
CA GLY A 90 -10.83 6.76 6.46
C GLY A 90 -11.12 8.09 5.79
N SER A 91 -10.81 9.22 6.44
CA SER A 91 -10.92 10.56 5.84
C SER A 91 -9.91 10.75 4.70
N ALA A 92 -8.64 10.39 4.91
CA ALA A 92 -7.59 10.50 3.91
C ALA A 92 -7.88 9.66 2.66
N LEU A 93 -8.35 8.42 2.81
CA LEU A 93 -8.77 7.55 1.70
C LEU A 93 -9.90 8.19 0.89
N LYS A 94 -10.94 8.72 1.56
CA LYS A 94 -12.05 9.43 0.90
C LYS A 94 -11.58 10.67 0.15
N GLN A 95 -10.66 11.43 0.71
CA GLN A 95 -10.06 12.60 0.04
C GLN A 95 -9.26 12.19 -1.20
N LEU A 96 -8.50 11.09 -1.12
CA LEU A 96 -7.71 10.57 -2.23
C LEU A 96 -8.61 10.12 -3.40
N VAL A 97 -9.72 9.43 -3.11
CA VAL A 97 -10.73 9.07 -4.14
C VAL A 97 -11.32 10.32 -4.78
N ARG A 98 -11.68 11.34 -3.98
CA ARG A 98 -12.21 12.61 -4.50
C ARG A 98 -11.20 13.35 -5.39
N ALA A 99 -9.90 13.15 -5.16
CA ALA A 99 -8.83 13.67 -5.98
C ALA A 99 -8.59 12.86 -7.27
N GLY A 100 -9.39 11.81 -7.54
CA GLY A 100 -9.32 11.00 -8.75
C GLY A 100 -8.41 9.76 -8.65
N CYS A 101 -7.92 9.43 -7.46
CA CYS A 101 -7.14 8.21 -7.26
C CYS A 101 -8.04 6.97 -7.31
N SER A 102 -7.58 5.94 -8.01
CA SER A 102 -8.23 4.62 -7.97
C SER A 102 -7.72 3.82 -6.77
N ILE A 103 -8.62 3.30 -5.95
CA ILE A 103 -8.26 2.45 -4.81
C ILE A 103 -8.68 1.00 -5.09
N GLY A 104 -7.77 0.06 -4.87
CA GLY A 104 -8.03 -1.38 -4.96
C GLY A 104 -7.59 -2.10 -3.69
N GLY A 105 -8.23 -3.21 -3.35
CA GLY A 105 -7.82 -4.06 -2.23
C GLY A 105 -7.22 -5.39 -2.71
N LEU A 106 -6.28 -5.93 -1.95
CA LEU A 106 -5.77 -7.28 -2.10
C LEU A 106 -6.05 -8.09 -0.83
N SER A 107 -6.39 -9.36 -1.00
CA SER A 107 -6.81 -10.25 0.09
C SER A 107 -7.99 -9.64 0.85
N ALA A 108 -7.87 -9.44 2.17
CA ALA A 108 -8.88 -8.83 3.01
C ALA A 108 -8.82 -7.28 3.02
N GLY A 109 -7.89 -6.64 2.30
CA GLY A 109 -7.82 -5.18 2.19
C GLY A 109 -8.98 -4.52 1.44
N VAL A 110 -9.95 -5.31 0.97
CA VAL A 110 -11.23 -4.83 0.41
C VAL A 110 -12.26 -4.48 1.49
N TYR A 111 -12.05 -4.95 2.73
CA TYR A 111 -12.90 -4.71 3.90
C TYR A 111 -12.38 -3.54 4.73
#